data_AF-A0A8J2NWU4-F1
#
_entry.id   AF-A0A8J2NWU4-F1
#
_cell.length_a   1.000
_cell.length_b   1.000
_cell.length_c   1.000
_cell.angle_alpha   90.00
_cell.angle_beta   90.00
_cell.angle_gamma   90.00
#
_symmetry.space_group_name_H-M   'P 1'
#
loop_
_entity.id
_entity.type
_entity.pdbx_description
1 polymer ?
#
loop_
_entity_poly.entity_id
_entity_poly.type
_entity_poly.pdbx_seq_one_letter_code
_entity_poly.pdbx_strand_id
1 'polypeptide(L)'
;MIIGGIRDGNPYFADYHAIGNQAPIVDISQDWTLLSASENVTHTTLKVTRVFNTCDNEDISINNDTTKLIWAIGDTDKILQHRKRGAASVNILDAPVTEWNATDSDSWHIDVKTKLPSEDTVYWCTAHKSPPFDVKRHVVGFRYMYGWAVGGETLILPENIGIPLNELGIPEYFLLEVHYDNPNNLSNLNYNTGIEIYTTTNLREQEAGIIRIGYETGIG
;
A
#
# COMPACT_ATOMS: atom_id res chain seq x y z
N MET A 1 10.82 -19.23 9.13
CA MET A 1 11.58 -18.02 8.70
C MET A 1 12.85 -18.46 8.01
N ILE A 2 13.21 -17.87 6.87
CA ILE A 2 14.40 -18.35 6.13
C ILE A 2 15.66 -17.56 6.49
N ILE A 3 16.80 -18.25 6.54
CA ILE A 3 18.12 -17.62 6.62
C ILE A 3 19.00 -18.26 5.54
N GLY A 4 19.63 -17.43 4.71
CA GLY A 4 20.49 -17.91 3.64
C GLY A 4 21.34 -16.82 3.01
N GLY A 5 22.25 -17.23 2.14
CA GLY A 5 23.20 -16.37 1.44
C GLY A 5 24.12 -17.19 0.54
N ILE A 6 25.24 -16.61 0.13
CA ILE A 6 26.30 -17.29 -0.64
C ILE A 6 27.59 -17.20 0.16
N ARG A 7 28.16 -18.37 0.48
CA ARG A 7 29.44 -18.50 1.18
C ARG A 7 30.41 -19.28 0.30
N ASP A 8 31.58 -18.71 0.05
CA ASP A 8 32.63 -19.34 -0.76
C ASP A 8 32.11 -19.82 -2.14
N GLY A 9 31.23 -19.02 -2.76
CA GLY A 9 30.61 -19.34 -4.05
C GLY A 9 29.49 -20.38 -4.01
N ASN A 10 29.13 -20.89 -2.83
CA ASN A 10 28.06 -21.89 -2.66
C ASN A 10 26.89 -21.31 -1.87
N PRO A 11 25.64 -21.61 -2.26
CA PRO A 11 24.49 -21.20 -1.47
C PRO A 11 24.44 -21.94 -0.13
N TYR A 12 24.03 -21.22 0.91
CA TYR A 12 23.53 -21.83 2.14
C TYR A 12 22.13 -21.29 2.41
N PHE A 13 21.25 -22.15 2.91
CA PHE A 13 19.85 -21.84 3.11
C PHE A 13 19.24 -22.86 4.08
N ALA A 14 18.44 -22.39 5.03
CA ALA A 14 17.58 -23.23 5.84
C ALA A 14 16.40 -22.43 6.38
N ASP A 15 15.34 -23.16 6.75
CA ASP A 15 14.21 -22.65 7.52
C ASP A 15 14.51 -22.70 9.02
N TYR A 16 14.06 -21.68 9.72
CA TYR A 16 14.31 -21.39 11.12
C TYR A 16 13.04 -20.86 11.78
N HIS A 17 12.91 -21.06 13.07
CA HIS A 17 11.86 -20.45 13.88
C HIS A 17 12.47 -19.71 15.08
N ALA A 18 11.76 -18.71 15.60
CA ALA A 18 12.21 -17.92 16.74
C ALA A 18 11.22 -18.04 17.90
N ILE A 19 11.75 -18.38 19.08
CA ILE A 19 10.97 -18.56 20.31
C ILE A 19 11.13 -17.41 21.31
N GLY A 20 11.86 -16.35 20.94
CA GLY A 20 12.12 -15.21 21.80
C GLY A 20 13.27 -14.34 21.29
N ASN A 21 13.79 -13.46 22.16
CA ASN A 21 14.91 -12.57 21.84
C ASN A 21 16.27 -13.29 21.94
N GLN A 22 16.46 -14.28 21.07
CA GLN A 22 17.68 -15.10 20.99
C GLN A 22 17.94 -15.53 19.54
N ALA A 23 19.05 -16.24 19.31
CA ALA A 23 19.35 -16.80 18.01
C ALA A 23 18.21 -17.73 17.54
N PRO A 24 17.72 -17.59 16.29
CA PRO A 24 16.73 -18.50 15.72
C PRO A 24 17.26 -19.94 15.70
N ILE A 25 16.34 -20.88 15.86
CA ILE A 25 16.62 -22.32 15.88
C ILE A 25 16.24 -22.88 14.52
N VAL A 26 17.00 -23.84 14.00
CA VAL A 26 16.66 -24.51 12.73
C VAL A 26 15.33 -25.23 12.91
N ASP A 27 14.39 -24.98 12.00
CA ASP A 27 13.08 -25.60 12.03
C ASP A 27 13.18 -27.10 11.72
N ILE A 28 12.41 -27.90 12.45
CA ILE A 28 12.34 -29.36 12.27
C ILE A 28 11.66 -29.68 10.94
N SER A 29 10.64 -28.90 10.56
CA SER A 29 10.06 -28.92 9.22
C SER A 29 10.80 -27.91 8.34
N GLN A 30 11.08 -28.27 7.09
CA GLN A 30 11.72 -27.37 6.14
C GLN A 30 10.73 -27.03 5.04
N ASP A 31 9.93 -26.00 5.28
CA ASP A 31 8.76 -25.67 4.45
C ASP A 31 9.06 -24.71 3.30
N TRP A 32 10.26 -24.14 3.31
CA TRP A 32 10.78 -23.31 2.23
C TRP A 32 11.78 -24.09 1.39
N THR A 33 11.65 -23.96 0.07
CA THR A 33 12.60 -24.53 -0.89
C THR A 33 13.37 -23.42 -1.60
N LEU A 34 14.70 -23.49 -1.59
CA LEU A 34 15.56 -22.64 -2.40
C LEU A 34 15.50 -23.08 -3.87
N LEU A 35 15.06 -22.18 -4.75
CA LEU A 35 15.03 -22.40 -6.20
C LEU A 35 16.34 -21.97 -6.86
N SER A 36 16.87 -20.82 -6.47
CA SER A 36 18.17 -20.33 -6.94
C SER A 36 18.77 -19.32 -5.98
N ALA A 37 20.09 -19.21 -6.01
CA ALA A 37 20.84 -18.18 -5.31
C ALA A 37 21.88 -17.59 -6.26
N SER A 38 22.05 -16.27 -6.22
CA SER A 38 23.08 -15.57 -6.98
C SER A 38 23.55 -14.36 -6.21
N GLU A 39 24.82 -14.00 -6.36
CA GLU A 39 25.42 -12.84 -5.72
C GLU A 39 26.19 -12.03 -6.76
N ASN A 40 26.04 -10.71 -6.69
CA ASN A 40 26.81 -9.76 -7.47
C ASN A 40 27.41 -8.69 -6.53
N VAL A 41 28.12 -7.73 -7.11
CA VAL A 41 28.83 -6.67 -6.37
C VAL A 41 27.90 -5.84 -5.47
N THR A 42 26.60 -5.79 -5.77
CA THR A 42 25.64 -4.95 -5.06
C THR A 42 24.70 -5.71 -4.14
N HIS A 43 24.28 -6.92 -4.51
CA HIS A 43 23.24 -7.66 -3.80
C HIS A 43 23.39 -9.18 -3.94
N THR A 44 22.90 -9.88 -2.92
CA THR A 44 22.61 -11.32 -2.93
C THR A 44 21.11 -11.50 -3.22
N THR A 45 20.76 -12.41 -4.12
CA THR A 45 19.37 -12.73 -4.48
C THR A 45 19.11 -14.20 -4.22
N LEU A 46 18.10 -14.48 -3.40
CA LEU A 46 17.57 -15.82 -3.15
C LEU A 46 16.17 -15.90 -3.74
N LYS A 47 15.94 -16.87 -4.62
CA LYS A 47 14.61 -17.21 -5.12
C LYS A 47 14.12 -18.42 -4.36
N VAL A 48 12.97 -18.32 -3.72
CA VAL A 48 12.41 -19.36 -2.87
C VAL A 48 10.97 -19.69 -3.27
N THR A 49 10.49 -20.85 -2.85
CA THR A 49 9.07 -21.23 -2.92
C THR A 49 8.63 -21.83 -1.60
N ARG A 50 7.36 -21.65 -1.24
CA ARG A 50 6.69 -22.21 -0.07
C ARG A 50 5.21 -22.41 -0.39
N VAL A 51 4.62 -23.50 0.10
CA VAL A 51 3.17 -23.72 0.02
C VAL A 51 2.43 -22.77 0.96
N PHE A 52 1.20 -22.37 0.61
CA PHE A 52 0.46 -21.37 1.41
C PHE A 52 0.16 -21.84 2.83
N ASN A 53 -0.17 -23.11 3.01
CA ASN A 53 -0.36 -23.74 4.31
C ASN A 53 0.50 -25.00 4.37
N THR A 54 1.42 -25.02 5.32
CA THR A 54 2.39 -26.10 5.56
C THR A 54 1.84 -27.16 6.50
N CYS A 55 0.73 -26.86 7.19
CA CYS A 55 0.18 -27.66 8.28
C CYS A 55 1.15 -27.86 9.46
N ASP A 56 2.19 -27.01 9.55
CA ASP A 56 3.08 -26.91 10.69
C ASP A 56 2.55 -25.83 11.67
N ASN A 57 2.54 -26.15 12.96
CA ASN A 57 2.06 -25.27 14.02
C ASN A 57 3.04 -24.14 14.36
N GLU A 58 4.29 -24.24 13.93
CA GLU A 58 5.31 -23.20 14.14
C GLU A 58 5.28 -22.13 13.04
N ASP A 59 4.40 -22.31 12.05
CA ASP A 59 4.46 -21.64 10.78
C ASP A 59 3.19 -20.81 10.51
N ILE A 60 3.35 -19.64 9.88
CA ILE A 60 2.22 -18.75 9.58
C ILE A 60 1.63 -19.14 8.22
N SER A 61 0.34 -19.47 8.19
CA SER A 61 -0.39 -19.71 6.94
C SER A 61 -0.52 -18.42 6.13
N ILE A 62 -0.21 -18.48 4.84
CA ILE A 62 -0.42 -17.39 3.89
C ILE A 62 -1.87 -17.48 3.40
N ASN A 63 -2.64 -16.43 3.66
CA ASN A 63 -4.04 -16.31 3.26
C ASN A 63 -4.30 -14.89 2.71
N ASN A 64 -5.57 -14.50 2.58
CA ASN A 64 -5.95 -13.18 2.03
C ASN A 64 -5.88 -12.04 3.08
N ASP A 65 -5.35 -12.31 4.27
CA ASP A 65 -5.14 -11.29 5.30
C ASP A 65 -3.79 -10.57 5.10
N THR A 66 -3.65 -9.43 5.77
CA THR A 66 -2.37 -8.71 5.80
C THR A 66 -1.32 -9.50 6.58
N THR A 67 -0.22 -9.84 5.91
CA THR A 67 0.95 -10.52 6.48
C THR A 67 2.06 -9.51 6.78
N LYS A 68 2.67 -9.60 7.96
CA LYS A 68 3.83 -8.78 8.32
C LYS A 68 5.13 -9.48 7.95
N LEU A 69 5.76 -9.04 6.87
CA LEU A 69 7.09 -9.47 6.49
C LEU A 69 8.12 -8.77 7.37
N ILE A 70 9.04 -9.55 7.93
CA ILE A 70 10.19 -9.05 8.67
C ILE A 70 11.46 -9.43 7.92
N TRP A 71 12.45 -8.54 7.94
CA TRP A 71 13.73 -8.78 7.28
C TRP A 71 14.88 -8.29 8.14
N ALA A 72 16.03 -8.92 7.99
CA ALA A 72 17.27 -8.57 8.65
C ALA A 72 18.47 -8.90 7.76
N ILE A 73 19.51 -8.07 7.82
CA ILE A 73 20.74 -8.23 7.04
C ILE A 73 21.94 -8.07 7.98
N GLY A 74 22.88 -9.02 7.92
CA GLY A 74 24.18 -8.98 8.60
C GLY A 74 25.33 -8.64 7.64
N ASP A 75 26.51 -8.35 8.18
CA ASP A 75 27.71 -8.06 7.38
C ASP A 75 28.50 -9.34 6.99
N THR A 76 28.11 -10.50 7.52
CA THR A 76 28.82 -11.78 7.30
C THR A 76 27.81 -12.92 7.19
N ASP A 77 28.24 -14.05 6.64
CA ASP A 77 27.42 -15.27 6.58
C ASP A 77 27.20 -15.96 7.93
N LYS A 78 27.69 -15.39 9.03
CA LYS A 78 27.44 -15.92 10.38
C LYS A 78 26.13 -15.35 10.89
N ILE A 79 25.30 -16.23 11.48
CA ILE A 79 24.04 -15.84 12.13
C ILE A 79 24.38 -15.13 13.45
N LEU A 80 24.55 -13.82 13.37
CA LEU A 80 24.89 -12.91 14.47
C LEU A 80 23.88 -11.76 14.51
N GLN A 81 24.09 -10.82 15.43
CA GLN A 81 23.29 -9.60 15.50
C GLN A 81 23.30 -8.88 14.13
N HIS A 82 22.10 -8.63 13.60
CA HIS A 82 21.92 -7.97 12.32
C HIS A 82 22.41 -6.50 12.35
N ARG A 83 22.93 -6.00 11.22
CA ARG A 83 23.28 -4.58 11.07
C ARG A 83 22.05 -3.74 10.72
N LYS A 84 21.18 -4.27 9.85
CA LYS A 84 19.93 -3.64 9.45
C LYS A 84 18.78 -4.62 9.63
N ARG A 85 17.62 -4.08 9.98
CA ARG A 85 16.37 -4.84 10.08
C ARG A 85 15.19 -3.93 9.75
N GLY A 86 14.06 -4.52 9.39
CA GLY A 86 12.82 -3.81 9.14
C GLY A 86 11.63 -4.74 9.09
N ALA A 87 10.46 -4.15 8.89
CA ALA A 87 9.21 -4.86 8.68
C ALA A 87 8.33 -4.10 7.69
N ALA A 88 7.51 -4.83 6.94
CA ALA A 88 6.49 -4.29 6.04
C ALA A 88 5.22 -5.14 6.14
N SER A 89 4.07 -4.49 6.11
CA SER A 89 2.76 -5.18 6.03
C SER A 89 2.35 -5.28 4.57
N VAL A 90 2.04 -6.48 4.09
CA VAL A 90 1.66 -6.75 2.69
C VAL A 90 0.55 -7.80 2.66
N ASN A 91 -0.30 -7.78 1.64
CA ASN A 91 -1.09 -8.97 1.28
C ASN A 91 -0.31 -9.73 0.21
N ILE A 92 0.14 -10.94 0.53
CA ILE A 92 0.98 -11.76 -0.37
C ILE A 92 0.15 -12.28 -1.56
N LEU A 93 -1.16 -12.43 -1.38
CA LEU A 93 -2.10 -12.91 -2.39
C LEU A 93 -2.83 -11.78 -3.11
N ASP A 94 -2.43 -10.52 -2.86
CA ASP A 94 -3.07 -9.38 -3.51
C ASP A 94 -2.94 -9.48 -5.02
N ALA A 95 -3.97 -9.00 -5.73
CA ALA A 95 -3.95 -9.02 -7.18
C ALA A 95 -2.76 -8.16 -7.66
N PRO A 96 -2.03 -8.60 -8.70
CA PRO A 96 -1.00 -7.75 -9.28
C PRO A 96 -1.63 -6.42 -9.68
N VAL A 97 -1.00 -5.32 -9.27
CA VAL A 97 -1.42 -3.97 -9.65
C VAL A 97 -1.55 -3.95 -11.16
N THR A 98 -2.77 -3.78 -11.65
CA THR A 98 -3.00 -3.69 -13.10
C THR A 98 -2.33 -2.41 -13.55
N GLU A 99 -1.34 -2.50 -14.43
CA GLU A 99 -0.71 -1.30 -15.01
C GLU A 99 -1.79 -0.48 -15.70
N TRP A 100 -2.21 0.59 -15.06
CA TRP A 100 -3.28 1.42 -15.55
C TRP A 100 -2.80 2.20 -16.76
N ASN A 101 -3.41 1.92 -17.91
CA ASN A 101 -3.09 2.62 -19.13
C ASN A 101 -3.87 3.94 -19.22
N ALA A 102 -3.26 5.03 -18.75
CA ALA A 102 -3.87 6.37 -18.70
C ALA A 102 -4.21 6.99 -20.07
N THR A 103 -3.93 6.29 -21.19
CA THR A 103 -4.12 6.83 -22.54
C THR A 103 -5.56 7.16 -22.91
N ASP A 104 -6.56 6.56 -22.25
CA ASP A 104 -7.98 6.83 -22.48
C ASP A 104 -8.60 7.74 -21.43
N SER A 105 -7.77 8.39 -20.61
CA SER A 105 -8.21 9.21 -19.48
C SER A 105 -7.73 10.66 -19.56
N ASP A 106 -8.64 11.57 -19.22
CA ASP A 106 -8.33 12.95 -18.86
C ASP A 106 -8.23 13.05 -17.33
N SER A 107 -7.49 14.04 -16.82
CA SER A 107 -7.45 14.32 -15.38
C SER A 107 -7.67 15.78 -15.07
N TRP A 108 -8.18 16.04 -13.87
CA TRP A 108 -8.06 17.34 -13.22
C TRP A 108 -7.70 17.12 -11.76
N HIS A 109 -7.17 18.16 -11.14
CA HIS A 109 -6.76 18.11 -9.76
C HIS A 109 -7.44 19.18 -8.92
N ILE A 110 -7.61 18.84 -7.65
CA ILE A 110 -8.01 19.73 -6.58
C ILE A 110 -6.78 19.99 -5.73
N ASP A 111 -6.35 21.25 -5.61
CA ASP A 111 -5.30 21.67 -4.70
C ASP A 111 -5.89 22.54 -3.58
N VAL A 112 -5.50 22.23 -2.35
CA VAL A 112 -5.90 22.96 -1.15
C VAL A 112 -4.64 23.42 -0.43
N LYS A 113 -4.50 24.74 -0.27
CA LYS A 113 -3.46 25.34 0.57
C LYS A 113 -4.09 25.76 1.88
N THR A 114 -3.65 25.17 2.98
CA THR A 114 -4.21 25.43 4.31
C THR A 114 -3.11 25.79 5.30
N LYS A 115 -3.38 26.82 6.11
CA LYS A 115 -2.62 27.09 7.33
C LYS A 115 -3.30 26.36 8.48
N LEU A 116 -2.62 25.37 9.06
CA LEU A 116 -3.22 24.57 10.13
C LEU A 116 -3.20 25.30 11.48
N PRO A 117 -4.24 25.10 12.30
CA PRO A 117 -4.19 25.51 13.70
C PRO A 117 -3.19 24.66 14.48
N SER A 118 -2.76 25.16 15.62
CA SER A 118 -1.77 24.53 16.50
C SER A 118 -2.41 23.48 17.41
N GLU A 119 -3.26 22.63 16.83
CA GLU A 119 -3.98 21.55 17.51
C GLU A 119 -3.36 20.20 17.17
N ASP A 120 -3.60 19.21 18.04
CA ASP A 120 -3.10 17.84 17.90
C ASP A 120 -3.69 17.15 16.66
N THR A 121 -5.02 17.20 16.54
CA THR A 121 -5.77 16.57 15.44
C THR A 121 -6.70 17.57 14.78
N VAL A 122 -6.64 17.67 13.45
CA VAL A 122 -7.49 18.57 12.66
C VAL A 122 -8.13 17.82 11.49
N TYR A 123 -9.46 17.85 11.43
CA TYR A 123 -10.23 17.46 10.24
C TYR A 123 -10.61 18.71 9.46
N TRP A 124 -10.12 18.81 8.23
CA TRP A 124 -10.31 19.99 7.40
C TRP A 124 -11.13 19.67 6.15
N CYS A 125 -12.32 20.27 6.06
CA CYS A 125 -13.26 20.04 4.96
C CYS A 125 -13.26 21.21 3.98
N THR A 126 -13.21 20.90 2.69
CA THR A 126 -13.31 21.88 1.60
C THR A 126 -14.21 21.34 0.48
N ALA A 127 -15.05 22.22 -0.07
CA ALA A 127 -15.96 21.87 -1.17
C ALA A 127 -15.41 22.39 -2.50
N HIS A 128 -15.39 21.52 -3.51
CA HIS A 128 -14.79 21.78 -4.82
C HIS A 128 -15.75 21.40 -5.93
N LYS A 129 -15.74 22.16 -7.03
CA LYS A 129 -16.53 21.86 -8.22
C LYS A 129 -15.69 21.09 -9.21
N SER A 130 -16.28 20.11 -9.89
CA SER A 130 -15.71 19.57 -11.11
C SER A 130 -15.64 20.66 -12.19
N PRO A 131 -14.73 20.50 -13.18
CA PRO A 131 -14.91 21.16 -14.46
C PRO A 131 -16.32 20.86 -15.02
N PRO A 132 -16.92 21.80 -15.75
CA PRO A 132 -18.13 21.51 -16.50
C PRO A 132 -17.80 20.50 -17.59
N PHE A 133 -18.60 19.44 -17.71
CA PHE A 133 -18.44 18.43 -18.74
C PHE A 133 -19.62 18.46 -19.71
N ASP A 134 -19.32 18.58 -21.00
CA ASP A 134 -20.30 18.59 -22.09
C ASP A 134 -20.70 17.18 -22.55
N VAL A 135 -20.01 16.16 -22.03
CA VAL A 135 -20.25 14.74 -22.33
C VAL A 135 -20.23 13.93 -21.03
N LYS A 136 -21.02 12.85 -20.97
CA LYS A 136 -21.03 11.94 -19.84
C LYS A 136 -19.64 11.32 -19.68
N ARG A 137 -19.18 11.23 -18.44
CA ARG A 137 -17.85 10.70 -18.07
C ARG A 137 -17.97 9.75 -16.90
N HIS A 138 -17.05 8.80 -16.82
CA HIS A 138 -16.84 7.98 -15.62
C HIS A 138 -15.53 8.40 -14.95
N VAL A 139 -15.52 8.49 -13.62
CA VAL A 139 -14.27 8.47 -12.86
C VAL A 139 -13.71 7.05 -12.85
N VAL A 140 -12.43 6.92 -13.14
CA VAL A 140 -11.70 5.64 -13.25
C VAL A 140 -10.53 5.55 -12.27
N GLY A 141 -10.20 6.62 -11.56
CA GLY A 141 -9.18 6.57 -10.53
C GLY A 141 -9.00 7.88 -9.76
N PHE A 142 -8.28 7.77 -8.65
CA PHE A 142 -7.94 8.85 -7.74
C PHE A 142 -6.48 8.74 -7.29
N ARG A 143 -5.73 9.83 -7.37
CA ARG A 143 -4.34 9.91 -6.93
C ARG A 143 -4.13 11.05 -5.94
N TYR A 144 -3.48 10.77 -4.80
CA TYR A 144 -3.08 11.80 -3.85
C TYR A 144 -1.86 12.57 -4.39
N MET A 145 -1.90 13.91 -4.36
CA MET A 145 -0.82 14.73 -4.95
C MET A 145 0.19 15.29 -3.94
N TYR A 146 -0.18 15.47 -2.67
CA TYR A 146 0.70 16.07 -1.64
C TYR A 146 0.46 15.52 -0.23
N GLY A 147 -0.18 14.36 -0.13
CA GLY A 147 -0.45 13.67 1.12
C GLY A 147 -0.14 12.19 0.98
N TRP A 148 -0.02 11.51 2.11
CA TRP A 148 0.12 10.05 2.15
C TRP A 148 -0.84 9.52 3.21
N ALA A 149 -1.49 8.40 2.91
CA ALA A 149 -2.05 7.53 3.94
C ALA A 149 -1.08 6.36 4.12
N VAL A 150 -0.96 5.82 5.33
CA VAL A 150 -0.18 4.60 5.56
C VAL A 150 -0.79 3.48 4.71
N GLY A 151 -0.05 2.99 3.71
CA GLY A 151 -0.53 2.00 2.73
C GLY A 151 -1.45 2.56 1.63
N GLY A 152 -1.60 3.88 1.53
CA GLY A 152 -2.44 4.52 0.51
C GLY A 152 -1.72 4.63 -0.83
N GLU A 153 -2.10 3.78 -1.78
CA GLU A 153 -1.71 3.90 -3.17
C GLU A 153 -2.77 4.68 -3.98
N THR A 154 -2.45 4.95 -5.24
CA THR A 154 -3.43 5.44 -6.22
C THR A 154 -4.56 4.42 -6.33
N LEU A 155 -5.80 4.86 -6.12
CA LEU A 155 -6.96 4.02 -6.35
C LEU A 155 -7.25 4.01 -7.85
N ILE A 156 -7.08 2.88 -8.52
CA ILE A 156 -7.53 2.66 -9.89
C ILE A 156 -8.69 1.68 -9.89
N LEU A 157 -9.76 2.01 -10.61
CA LEU A 157 -10.90 1.13 -10.79
C LEU A 157 -10.60 0.07 -11.89
N PRO A 158 -11.15 -1.14 -11.77
CA PRO A 158 -11.03 -2.16 -12.83
C PRO A 158 -11.48 -1.66 -14.19
N GLU A 159 -10.95 -2.25 -15.27
CA GLU A 159 -11.18 -1.74 -16.63
C GLU A 159 -12.66 -1.73 -17.06
N ASN A 160 -13.51 -2.55 -16.46
CA ASN A 160 -14.94 -2.60 -16.78
C ASN A 160 -15.82 -1.76 -15.82
N ILE A 161 -15.22 -1.00 -14.89
CA ILE A 161 -15.93 -0.27 -13.83
C ILE A 161 -15.60 1.23 -13.88
N GLY A 162 -16.62 2.08 -13.71
CA GLY A 162 -16.43 3.51 -13.51
C GLY A 162 -17.50 4.13 -12.62
N ILE A 163 -17.16 5.20 -11.89
CA ILE A 163 -18.15 5.94 -11.09
C ILE A 163 -18.78 7.00 -12.00
N PRO A 164 -20.12 7.02 -12.17
CA PRO A 164 -20.76 7.99 -13.05
C PRO A 164 -20.63 9.40 -12.46
N LEU A 165 -20.28 10.36 -13.31
CA LEU A 165 -20.41 11.79 -12.98
C LEU A 165 -21.78 12.32 -13.42
N ASN A 166 -22.25 13.35 -12.72
CA ASN A 166 -23.56 13.98 -12.97
C ASN A 166 -23.76 14.48 -14.41
N GLU A 167 -25.04 14.73 -14.74
CA GLU A 167 -25.52 15.05 -16.09
C GLU A 167 -24.88 16.30 -16.73
N LEU A 168 -24.93 16.32 -18.06
CA LEU A 168 -24.27 17.28 -18.94
C LEU A 168 -24.47 18.74 -18.49
N GLY A 169 -23.35 19.44 -18.27
CA GLY A 169 -23.34 20.86 -17.93
C GLY A 169 -23.60 21.21 -16.46
N ILE A 170 -23.93 20.24 -15.60
CA ILE A 170 -24.05 20.47 -14.15
C ILE A 170 -22.75 20.06 -13.46
N PRO A 171 -22.01 20.98 -12.82
CA PRO A 171 -20.80 20.62 -12.11
C PRO A 171 -21.12 19.78 -10.89
N GLU A 172 -20.33 18.73 -10.68
CA GLU A 172 -20.41 17.89 -9.50
C GLU A 172 -19.60 18.52 -8.36
N TYR A 173 -20.10 18.38 -7.13
CA TYR A 173 -19.44 18.91 -5.94
C TYR A 173 -18.76 17.78 -5.19
N PHE A 174 -17.46 17.95 -4.94
CA PHE A 174 -16.64 17.05 -4.16
C PHE A 174 -16.36 17.68 -2.80
N LEU A 175 -16.60 16.93 -1.73
CA LEU A 175 -16.13 17.26 -0.39
C LEU A 175 -14.81 16.56 -0.15
N LEU A 176 -13.73 17.34 -0.03
CA LEU A 176 -12.43 16.84 0.40
C LEU A 176 -12.27 17.08 1.89
N GLU A 177 -12.24 15.99 2.66
CA GLU A 177 -11.91 15.99 4.09
C GLU A 177 -10.48 15.44 4.25
N VAL A 178 -9.63 16.20 4.93
CA VAL A 178 -8.24 15.81 5.22
C VAL A 178 -8.04 15.76 6.73
N HIS A 179 -7.51 14.63 7.21
CA HIS A 179 -7.07 14.44 8.58
C HIS A 179 -5.58 14.81 8.71
N TYR A 180 -5.29 15.82 9.53
CA TYR A 180 -3.92 16.21 9.86
C TYR A 180 -3.60 15.80 11.30
N ASP A 181 -2.46 15.13 11.45
CA ASP A 181 -1.88 14.70 12.72
C ASP A 181 -0.67 15.59 13.04
N ASN A 182 -0.78 16.39 14.11
CA ASN A 182 0.21 17.38 14.55
C ASN A 182 0.50 17.18 16.05
N PRO A 183 1.10 16.03 16.45
CA PRO A 183 1.24 15.61 17.85
C PRO A 183 2.12 16.51 18.71
N ASN A 184 2.85 17.44 18.08
CA ASN A 184 3.73 18.39 18.77
C ASN A 184 3.12 19.80 18.85
N ASN A 185 1.87 19.99 18.43
CA ASN A 185 1.18 21.28 18.40
C ASN A 185 2.06 22.38 17.77
N LEU A 186 2.64 22.08 16.61
CA LEU A 186 3.46 23.04 15.91
C LEU A 186 2.58 24.14 15.32
N SER A 187 3.08 25.37 15.35
CA SER A 187 2.38 26.55 14.84
C SER A 187 2.96 27.04 13.51
N ASN A 188 2.16 27.85 12.79
CA ASN A 188 2.53 28.43 11.48
C ASN A 188 2.86 27.40 10.40
N LEU A 189 2.24 26.21 10.48
CA LEU A 189 2.38 25.19 9.45
C LEU A 189 1.49 25.51 8.26
N ASN A 190 2.08 25.53 7.07
CA ASN A 190 1.36 25.62 5.80
C ASN A 190 1.51 24.29 5.07
N TYR A 191 0.38 23.69 4.69
CA TYR A 191 0.35 22.46 3.93
C TYR A 191 -0.38 22.66 2.62
N ASN A 192 0.10 21.94 1.61
CA ASN A 192 -0.63 21.71 0.38
C ASN A 192 -1.15 20.29 0.45
N THR A 193 -2.43 20.10 0.17
CA THR A 193 -3.04 18.79 -0.01
C THR A 193 -3.84 18.80 -1.30
N GLY A 194 -4.08 17.62 -1.85
CA GLY A 194 -4.77 17.55 -3.13
C GLY A 194 -4.98 16.14 -3.63
N ILE A 195 -5.96 16.03 -4.51
CA ILE A 195 -6.35 14.79 -5.18
C ILE A 195 -6.46 15.08 -6.68
N GLU A 196 -5.91 14.18 -7.48
CA GLU A 196 -6.13 14.12 -8.91
C GLU A 196 -7.19 13.07 -9.20
N ILE A 197 -8.14 13.45 -10.04
CA ILE A 197 -9.29 12.62 -10.40
C ILE A 197 -9.16 12.32 -11.89
N TYR A 198 -9.14 11.02 -12.21
CA TYR A 198 -9.05 10.53 -13.58
C TYR A 198 -10.42 10.19 -14.11
N THR A 199 -10.74 10.65 -15.31
CA THR A 199 -12.01 10.35 -15.99
C THR A 199 -11.82 9.92 -17.41
N THR A 200 -12.81 9.21 -17.95
CA THR A 200 -12.86 8.82 -19.35
C THR A 200 -14.22 9.12 -19.96
N THR A 201 -14.25 9.39 -21.27
CA THR A 201 -15.45 9.41 -22.09
C THR A 201 -15.82 8.03 -22.64
N ASN A 202 -14.89 7.05 -22.56
CA ASN A 202 -15.16 5.66 -22.90
C ASN A 202 -15.88 5.01 -21.71
N LEU A 203 -17.21 5.14 -21.68
CA LEU A 203 -18.03 4.66 -20.56
C LEU A 203 -17.78 3.17 -20.30
N ARG A 204 -17.50 2.85 -19.04
CA ARG A 204 -17.27 1.48 -18.60
C ARG A 204 -18.59 0.73 -18.47
N GLU A 205 -18.54 -0.59 -18.62
CA GLU A 205 -19.72 -1.46 -18.65
C GLU A 205 -20.56 -1.36 -17.38
N GLN A 206 -19.90 -1.20 -16.23
CA GLN A 206 -20.52 -1.20 -14.91
C GLN A 206 -20.33 0.15 -14.22
N GLU A 207 -21.42 0.69 -13.69
CA GLU A 207 -21.39 1.88 -12.83
C GLU A 207 -21.18 1.47 -11.37
N ALA A 208 -20.16 2.05 -10.73
CA ALA A 208 -19.87 1.81 -9.32
C ALA A 208 -20.59 2.80 -8.41
N GLY A 209 -21.06 2.30 -7.26
CA GLY A 209 -21.47 3.09 -6.10
C GLY A 209 -20.58 2.78 -4.91
N ILE A 210 -20.39 3.76 -4.01
CA ILE A 210 -19.63 3.59 -2.78
C ILE A 210 -20.60 3.52 -1.60
N ILE A 211 -20.55 2.43 -0.84
CA ILE A 211 -21.28 2.27 0.42
C ILE A 211 -20.28 2.26 1.56
N ARG A 212 -20.48 3.11 2.57
CA ARG A 212 -19.74 3.05 3.83
C ARG A 212 -20.55 2.25 4.84
N ILE A 213 -19.94 1.20 5.41
CA ILE A 213 -20.52 0.38 6.47
C ILE A 213 -19.65 0.56 7.72
N GLY A 214 -20.28 0.88 8.85
CA GLY A 214 -19.61 1.07 10.12
C GLY A 214 -20.61 1.00 11.27
N TYR A 215 -20.09 0.99 12.49
CA TYR A 215 -20.90 1.11 13.71
C TYR A 215 -20.59 2.45 14.36
N GLU A 216 -21.63 3.13 14.85
CA GLU A 216 -21.47 4.42 15.52
C GLU A 216 -20.82 4.21 16.89
N THR A 217 -19.68 4.88 17.13
CA THR A 217 -18.96 4.82 18.41
C THR A 217 -19.30 5.97 19.37
N GLY A 218 -20.23 6.86 18.99
CA GLY A 218 -20.79 7.87 19.89
C GLY A 218 -19.81 8.91 20.43
N ILE A 219 -18.83 9.34 19.63
CA ILE A 219 -17.92 10.45 20.01
C ILE A 219 -18.20 11.62 19.07
N GLY A 220 -19.06 12.52 19.53
CA GLY A 220 -19.33 13.85 18.97
C GLY A 220 -19.22 14.89 20.07
#